data_AF-A0A9W4DX70-F1
#
_entry.id   AF-A0A9W4DX70-F1
#
_cell.length_a   1.000
_cell.length_b   1.000
_cell.length_c   1.000
_cell.angle_alpha   90.00
_cell.angle_beta   90.00
_cell.angle_gamma   90.00
#
_symmetry.space_group_name_H-M   'P 1'
#
loop_
_entity.id
_entity.type
_entity.pdbx_description
1 polymer ?
#
loop_
_entity_poly.entity_id
_entity_poly.type
_entity_poly.pdbx_seq_one_letter_code
_entity_poly.pdbx_strand_id
1 'polypeptide(L)'
;MTGFPDHQGGGPDGDGDRAGPVEPLLRQPPGYLDAPPGAFAQIRRRAARRRRARAAGGALAAAVVLTGSVYLVGAMTSPGSDRVVSPPASNSRTSAAPSTPTPTRGTAPTPSPSRPAARHSTGTRGGTTATTTAGPTPTRTGASATSGTSGTTPMCTTSQLTAALGGGDAGAGSLFRYLVLTNHSGTACHLTGYPGLSMLDAAGKQIGAPADRQPMSYAPVVLRPGGSASDTIHTVNQQGSCLPASVKLRIYPPGNTASLDFVGSVTDCDHLFTVTPLAAGSTGNPAS
;
A
#
# COMPACT_ATOMS: atom_id res chain seq x y z
N MET A 1 -63.09 45.03 -61.41
CA MET A 1 -63.58 46.30 -60.83
C MET A 1 -63.60 46.14 -59.32
N THR A 2 -62.93 47.06 -58.66
CA THR A 2 -62.74 47.19 -57.21
C THR A 2 -64.06 47.14 -56.44
N GLY A 3 -64.11 46.37 -55.37
CA GLY A 3 -65.29 46.28 -54.50
C GLY A 3 -64.94 46.07 -53.02
N PHE A 4 -65.27 47.10 -52.22
CA PHE A 4 -65.98 47.04 -50.93
C PHE A 4 -65.31 46.38 -49.69
N PRO A 5 -65.70 46.75 -48.46
CA PRO A 5 -64.83 47.50 -47.54
C PRO A 5 -64.73 46.88 -46.13
N ASP A 6 -64.06 47.61 -45.25
CA ASP A 6 -63.79 47.34 -43.83
C ASP A 6 -65.02 46.98 -42.97
N HIS A 7 -64.83 46.06 -42.01
CA HIS A 7 -65.17 46.26 -40.59
C HIS A 7 -64.60 45.14 -39.68
N GLN A 8 -63.88 45.58 -38.64
CA GLN A 8 -63.79 45.10 -37.25
C GLN A 8 -63.82 43.60 -36.90
N GLY A 9 -62.82 43.17 -36.11
CA GLY A 9 -63.04 42.26 -34.98
C GLY A 9 -61.88 41.32 -34.61
N GLY A 10 -61.32 41.51 -33.41
CA GLY A 10 -60.76 40.43 -32.57
C GLY A 10 -59.24 40.18 -32.64
N GLY A 11 -58.54 40.39 -31.51
CA GLY A 11 -57.15 39.95 -31.25
C GLY A 11 -57.02 38.42 -31.09
N PRO A 12 -55.91 37.86 -30.54
CA PRO A 12 -55.05 38.43 -29.49
C PRO A 12 -53.53 38.23 -29.71
N ASP A 13 -52.69 39.17 -29.28
CA ASP A 13 -51.25 38.92 -29.12
C ASP A 13 -50.70 39.75 -27.96
N GLY A 14 -49.84 39.12 -27.15
CA GLY A 14 -48.84 39.84 -26.36
C GLY A 14 -48.84 39.53 -24.89
N ASP A 15 -48.34 38.34 -24.54
CA ASP A 15 -47.93 37.94 -23.20
C ASP A 15 -47.07 39.02 -22.51
N GLY A 16 -47.54 39.47 -21.36
CA GLY A 16 -46.77 40.23 -20.40
C GLY A 16 -46.95 39.63 -19.03
N ASP A 17 -46.06 38.73 -18.61
CA ASP A 17 -45.97 38.33 -17.19
C ASP A 17 -44.52 38.05 -16.76
N ARG A 18 -43.93 39.11 -16.21
CA ARG A 18 -43.31 39.22 -14.88
C ARG A 18 -42.60 37.97 -14.32
N ALA A 19 -41.28 38.05 -14.23
CA ALA A 19 -40.43 37.19 -13.41
C ALA A 19 -40.49 37.56 -11.91
N GLY A 20 -40.59 36.55 -11.04
CA GLY A 20 -40.33 36.64 -9.60
C GLY A 20 -40.74 35.38 -8.82
N PRO A 21 -40.02 34.98 -7.74
CA PRO A 21 -39.64 33.58 -7.49
C PRO A 21 -40.18 32.98 -6.18
N VAL A 22 -40.34 31.65 -6.12
CA VAL A 22 -40.23 30.70 -4.99
C VAL A 22 -41.32 29.60 -5.08
N GLU A 23 -40.93 28.37 -5.44
CA GLU A 23 -41.31 27.12 -4.75
C GLU A 23 -40.71 25.87 -5.44
N PRO A 24 -40.43 24.81 -4.67
CA PRO A 24 -39.47 23.78 -5.02
C PRO A 24 -40.06 22.72 -5.95
N LEU A 25 -39.38 22.44 -7.06
CA LEU A 25 -39.59 21.18 -7.78
C LEU A 25 -39.02 20.04 -6.92
N LEU A 26 -39.88 19.48 -6.07
CA LEU A 26 -39.73 18.17 -5.46
C LEU A 26 -39.61 17.12 -6.58
N ARG A 27 -38.38 16.88 -7.06
CA ARG A 27 -38.07 15.63 -7.76
C ARG A 27 -38.26 14.50 -6.77
N GLN A 28 -39.34 13.75 -6.93
CA GLN A 28 -39.47 12.45 -6.27
C GLN A 28 -38.24 11.60 -6.64
N PRO A 29 -37.53 10.98 -5.67
CA PRO A 29 -36.53 10.00 -6.00
C PRO A 29 -37.20 8.81 -6.71
N PRO A 30 -36.53 8.14 -7.66
CA PRO A 30 -37.08 6.95 -8.29
C PRO A 30 -37.43 5.94 -7.21
N GLY A 31 -38.70 5.51 -7.19
CA GLY A 31 -39.21 4.53 -6.26
C GLY A 31 -38.33 3.28 -6.30
N TYR A 32 -37.84 2.88 -5.13
CA TYR A 32 -37.16 1.61 -4.94
C TYR A 32 -38.17 0.52 -5.30
N LEU A 33 -37.94 -0.18 -6.42
CA LEU A 33 -38.73 -1.35 -6.76
C LEU A 33 -38.50 -2.38 -5.65
N ASP A 34 -39.58 -2.78 -4.98
CA ASP A 34 -39.54 -3.84 -3.98
C ASP A 34 -38.86 -5.08 -4.58
N ALA A 35 -37.91 -5.65 -3.84
CA ALA A 35 -37.18 -6.82 -4.28
C ALA A 35 -38.17 -7.98 -4.52
N PRO A 36 -38.14 -8.64 -5.69
CA PRO A 36 -39.07 -9.72 -5.98
C PRO A 36 -38.90 -10.87 -4.96
N PRO A 37 -40.02 -11.49 -4.50
CA PRO A 37 -39.98 -12.53 -3.50
C PRO A 37 -39.10 -13.69 -3.98
N GLY A 38 -38.03 -13.98 -3.23
CA GLY A 38 -37.11 -15.10 -3.50
C GLY A 38 -35.69 -14.74 -3.95
N ALA A 39 -35.38 -13.47 -4.24
CA ALA A 39 -34.03 -13.05 -4.65
C ALA A 39 -32.92 -13.45 -3.65
N PHE A 40 -33.23 -13.40 -2.35
CA PHE A 40 -32.29 -13.76 -1.29
C PHE A 40 -32.31 -15.25 -0.91
N ALA A 41 -33.26 -16.04 -1.41
CA ALA A 41 -33.37 -17.46 -1.08
C ALA A 41 -32.23 -18.26 -1.72
N GLN A 42 -31.85 -17.91 -2.95
CA GLN A 42 -30.73 -18.54 -3.66
C GLN A 42 -29.38 -18.26 -2.97
N ILE A 43 -29.16 -17.01 -2.53
CA ILE A 43 -27.95 -16.59 -1.81
C ILE A 43 -27.86 -17.33 -0.46
N ARG A 44 -28.95 -17.38 0.30
CA ARG A 44 -29.01 -18.12 1.57
C ARG A 44 -28.75 -19.62 1.40
N ARG A 45 -29.30 -20.25 0.36
CA ARG A 45 -29.06 -21.68 0.04
C ARG A 45 -27.59 -21.95 -0.31
N ARG A 46 -26.95 -21.08 -1.10
CA ARG A 46 -25.52 -21.19 -1.43
C ARG A 46 -24.62 -21.01 -0.20
N ALA A 47 -24.94 -20.05 0.67
CA ALA A 47 -24.22 -19.84 1.92
C ALA A 47 -24.34 -21.03 2.89
N ALA A 48 -25.54 -21.62 3.02
CA ALA A 48 -25.77 -22.78 3.87
C ALA A 48 -25.02 -24.04 3.37
N ARG A 49 -24.96 -24.28 2.05
CA ARG A 49 -24.17 -25.38 1.46
C ARG A 49 -22.67 -25.26 1.75
N ARG A 50 -22.10 -24.05 1.66
CA ARG A 50 -20.67 -23.81 1.98
C ARG A 50 -20.34 -24.06 3.45
N ARG A 51 -21.24 -23.72 4.39
CA ARG A 51 -21.03 -24.02 5.81
C ARG A 51 -21.09 -25.52 6.12
N ARG A 52 -22.03 -26.25 5.51
CA ARG A 52 -22.13 -27.72 5.67
C ARG A 52 -20.91 -28.45 5.09
N ALA A 53 -20.38 -28.00 3.95
CA ALA A 53 -19.17 -28.57 3.37
C ALA A 53 -17.92 -28.38 4.26
N ARG A 54 -17.80 -27.24 4.95
CA ARG A 54 -16.70 -26.97 5.90
C ARG A 54 -16.83 -27.78 7.19
N ALA A 55 -18.04 -28.05 7.66
CA ALA A 55 -18.28 -28.91 8.83
C ALA A 55 -17.96 -30.39 8.56
N ALA A 56 -18.19 -30.88 7.34
CA ALA A 56 -17.89 -32.26 6.97
C ALA A 56 -16.39 -32.52 6.70
N GLY A 57 -15.63 -31.50 6.27
CA GLY A 57 -14.19 -31.63 5.97
C GLY A 57 -13.27 -31.62 7.20
N GLY A 58 -13.74 -31.20 8.37
CA GLY A 58 -12.94 -31.12 9.61
C GLY A 58 -12.89 -32.41 10.44
N ALA A 59 -13.68 -33.43 10.10
CA ALA A 59 -13.84 -34.64 10.93
C ALA A 59 -12.84 -35.77 10.64
N LEU A 60 -11.90 -35.61 9.70
CA LEU A 60 -10.94 -36.67 9.33
C LEU A 60 -9.48 -36.40 9.73
N ALA A 61 -9.16 -35.27 10.36
CA ALA A 61 -7.76 -34.86 10.62
C ALA A 61 -7.34 -34.85 12.11
N ALA A 62 -8.18 -35.29 13.06
CA ALA A 62 -7.85 -35.27 14.49
C ALA A 62 -7.94 -36.66 15.17
N ALA A 63 -7.86 -37.76 14.41
CA ALA A 63 -7.80 -39.12 14.94
C ALA A 63 -6.39 -39.76 14.89
N VAL A 64 -5.36 -39.03 14.41
CA VAL A 64 -4.02 -39.61 14.14
C VAL A 64 -2.96 -39.22 15.21
N VAL A 65 -3.26 -38.35 16.17
CA VAL A 65 -2.25 -37.85 17.14
C VAL A 65 -2.22 -38.63 18.46
N LEU A 66 -3.08 -39.64 18.67
CA LEU A 66 -3.16 -40.38 19.94
C LEU A 66 -2.49 -41.77 19.97
N THR A 67 -1.77 -42.18 18.91
CA THR A 67 -1.09 -43.50 18.87
C THR A 67 0.45 -43.43 18.94
N GLY A 68 1.04 -42.23 19.00
CA GLY A 68 2.51 -42.05 18.99
C GLY A 68 3.19 -42.01 20.36
N SER A 69 2.44 -41.98 21.47
CA SER A 69 2.97 -41.71 22.83
C SER A 69 3.15 -42.94 23.72
N VAL A 70 2.98 -44.17 23.20
CA VAL A 70 3.05 -45.41 24.00
C VAL A 70 4.30 -46.27 23.73
N TYR A 71 5.14 -45.93 22.75
CA TYR A 71 6.39 -46.67 22.50
C TYR A 71 7.62 -45.85 22.88
N LEU A 72 7.88 -45.70 24.18
CA LEU A 72 9.22 -45.49 24.74
C LEU A 72 9.22 -45.69 26.29
N VAL A 73 8.58 -46.77 26.75
CA VAL A 73 8.87 -47.36 28.06
C VAL A 73 9.72 -48.60 27.80
N GLY A 74 11.01 -48.52 28.11
CA GLY A 74 11.89 -49.68 28.00
C GLY A 74 13.39 -49.36 28.04
N ALA A 75 13.89 -48.89 29.20
CA ALA A 75 15.15 -49.35 29.81
C ALA A 75 15.59 -48.37 30.92
N MET A 76 15.34 -48.74 32.18
CA MET A 76 15.94 -48.10 33.35
C MET A 76 16.92 -49.07 34.01
N THR A 77 18.15 -48.60 34.26
CA THR A 77 19.09 -48.99 35.33
C THR A 77 20.42 -48.32 34.98
N SER A 78 20.94 -47.36 35.75
CA SER A 78 21.47 -47.50 37.11
C SER A 78 21.66 -46.13 37.81
N PRO A 79 21.97 -46.07 39.13
CA PRO A 79 21.58 -45.02 40.06
C PRO A 79 22.66 -43.94 40.32
N GLY A 80 22.26 -42.81 40.91
CA GLY A 80 23.22 -41.81 41.37
C GLY A 80 22.64 -40.63 42.16
N SER A 81 22.51 -40.84 43.47
CA SER A 81 22.65 -39.88 44.59
C SER A 81 21.78 -38.61 44.69
N ASP A 82 21.06 -38.54 45.81
CA ASP A 82 20.48 -37.40 46.51
C ASP A 82 21.22 -36.07 46.37
N ARG A 83 20.47 -34.98 46.17
CA ARG A 83 20.56 -33.74 46.99
C ARG A 83 19.24 -32.96 46.99
N VAL A 84 18.64 -32.88 48.17
CA VAL A 84 17.60 -31.94 48.56
C VAL A 84 18.25 -30.58 48.86
N VAL A 85 17.79 -29.49 48.24
CA VAL A 85 17.88 -28.12 48.80
C VAL A 85 16.66 -27.30 48.36
N SER A 86 15.90 -26.85 49.36
CA SER A 86 14.76 -25.92 49.29
C SER A 86 15.19 -24.47 48.95
N PRO A 87 14.28 -23.63 48.40
CA PRO A 87 14.56 -22.22 48.13
C PRO A 87 14.45 -21.35 49.40
N PRO A 88 15.22 -20.25 49.54
CA PRO A 88 14.98 -19.29 50.60
C PRO A 88 13.96 -18.23 50.20
N ALA A 89 13.13 -17.88 51.18
CA ALA A 89 12.09 -16.87 51.19
C ALA A 89 12.64 -15.44 51.16
N SER A 90 11.81 -14.54 50.63
CA SER A 90 11.91 -13.08 50.78
C SER A 90 11.84 -12.64 52.25
N ASN A 91 12.58 -11.59 52.61
CA ASN A 91 12.22 -10.65 53.68
C ASN A 91 12.95 -9.29 53.58
N SER A 92 12.15 -8.23 53.40
CA SER A 92 12.09 -6.97 54.17
C SER A 92 13.22 -5.91 54.21
N ARG A 93 12.85 -4.72 53.68
CA ARG A 93 13.03 -3.31 54.18
C ARG A 93 14.48 -2.78 54.28
N THR A 94 14.84 -1.57 53.81
CA THR A 94 14.47 -0.24 54.37
C THR A 94 15.08 0.91 53.52
N SER A 95 14.34 2.03 53.40
CA SER A 95 14.66 3.45 53.10
C SER A 95 15.98 3.90 52.43
N ALA A 96 15.85 4.74 51.38
CA ALA A 96 16.29 6.16 51.38
C ALA A 96 15.84 6.89 50.09
N ALA A 97 15.34 8.12 50.24
CA ALA A 97 15.26 9.16 49.20
C ALA A 97 16.19 10.32 49.64
N PRO A 98 16.37 11.43 48.89
CA PRO A 98 16.24 11.71 47.44
C PRO A 98 17.54 12.31 46.85
N SER A 99 17.63 12.53 45.53
CA SER A 99 18.42 13.66 44.94
C SER A 99 18.16 13.82 43.44
N THR A 100 17.65 15.00 43.09
CA THR A 100 17.63 15.65 41.77
C THR A 100 19.02 15.77 41.14
N PRO A 101 19.10 15.73 39.80
CA PRO A 101 20.02 16.61 39.09
C PRO A 101 19.34 17.50 38.03
N THR A 102 19.75 18.77 38.09
CA THR A 102 19.50 19.93 37.22
C THR A 102 20.02 19.72 35.78
N PRO A 103 19.44 20.36 34.74
CA PRO A 103 19.87 20.19 33.36
C PRO A 103 21.12 21.01 33.00
N THR A 104 22.11 20.38 32.39
CA THR A 104 23.28 21.06 31.79
C THR A 104 22.98 21.42 30.35
N ARG A 105 22.99 22.73 30.09
CA ARG A 105 22.91 23.38 28.78
C ARG A 105 24.22 23.15 28.02
N GLY A 106 24.17 22.41 26.91
CA GLY A 106 25.30 22.14 26.01
C GLY A 106 25.12 22.84 24.67
N THR A 107 26.08 23.71 24.36
CA THR A 107 26.12 24.69 23.27
C THR A 107 26.21 24.07 21.87
N ALA A 108 25.51 24.68 20.91
CA ALA A 108 25.51 24.37 19.49
C ALA A 108 26.86 24.67 18.80
N PRO A 109 27.21 23.92 17.72
CA PRO A 109 28.08 24.43 16.68
C PRO A 109 27.34 24.68 15.35
N THR A 110 27.62 25.88 14.82
CA THR A 110 27.27 26.50 13.54
C THR A 110 27.58 25.64 12.30
N PRO A 111 26.71 25.60 11.26
CA PRO A 111 27.08 25.06 9.95
C PRO A 111 27.73 26.13 9.06
N SER A 112 28.87 25.75 8.46
CA SER A 112 29.61 26.49 7.43
C SER A 112 29.11 26.12 6.02
N PRO A 113 28.78 27.06 5.13
CA PRO A 113 28.39 26.75 3.76
C PRO A 113 29.59 26.78 2.80
N SER A 114 29.96 25.62 2.23
CA SER A 114 30.89 25.53 1.10
C SER A 114 30.12 25.40 -0.22
N ARG A 115 30.18 26.47 -1.01
CA ARG A 115 29.70 26.59 -2.39
C ARG A 115 30.75 26.03 -3.37
N PRO A 116 30.39 25.19 -4.34
CA PRO A 116 31.23 25.00 -5.53
C PRO A 116 30.77 25.93 -6.67
N ALA A 117 31.73 26.69 -7.18
CA ALA A 117 31.60 27.54 -8.35
C ALA A 117 31.54 26.71 -9.64
N ALA A 118 30.69 27.15 -10.56
CA ALA A 118 30.63 26.68 -11.94
C ALA A 118 31.96 26.95 -12.67
N ARG A 119 32.44 25.95 -13.41
CA ARG A 119 33.57 26.12 -14.33
C ARG A 119 33.09 25.87 -15.76
N HIS A 120 33.20 26.94 -16.55
CA HIS A 120 33.07 26.96 -17.99
C HIS A 120 34.09 26.03 -18.65
N SER A 121 33.69 25.39 -19.74
CA SER A 121 34.59 24.91 -20.78
C SER A 121 33.88 25.01 -22.13
N THR A 122 34.26 26.03 -22.89
CA THR A 122 34.00 26.20 -24.31
C THR A 122 34.87 25.22 -25.10
N GLY A 123 34.33 24.66 -26.19
CA GLY A 123 35.04 23.72 -27.05
C GLY A 123 34.38 23.59 -28.42
N THR A 124 34.73 24.50 -29.32
CA THR A 124 34.42 24.54 -30.76
C THR A 124 34.93 23.30 -31.50
N ARG A 125 34.14 22.80 -32.46
CA ARG A 125 34.50 22.17 -33.76
C ARG A 125 33.16 21.91 -34.49
N GLY A 126 32.88 22.49 -35.66
CA GLY A 126 33.64 22.36 -36.89
C GLY A 126 32.94 21.28 -37.73
N GLY A 127 32.09 21.69 -38.66
CA GLY A 127 31.20 20.80 -39.41
C GLY A 127 31.89 19.95 -40.47
N THR A 128 31.19 18.94 -40.99
CA THR A 128 31.29 18.48 -42.38
C THR A 128 30.03 17.68 -42.73
N THR A 129 29.37 18.09 -43.81
CA THR A 129 28.31 17.39 -44.52
C THR A 129 28.90 16.18 -45.25
N ALA A 130 28.30 14.99 -45.14
CA ALA A 130 28.53 13.92 -46.09
C ALA A 130 27.28 13.03 -46.22
N THR A 131 26.58 13.25 -47.33
CA THR A 131 25.63 12.32 -47.93
C THR A 131 26.40 11.10 -48.48
N THR A 132 25.77 9.93 -48.47
CA THR A 132 25.59 8.95 -49.58
C THR A 132 25.76 7.48 -49.14
N THR A 133 24.81 6.68 -49.64
CA THR A 133 24.93 5.28 -50.08
C THR A 133 24.57 4.17 -49.09
N ALA A 134 23.41 3.58 -49.39
CA ALA A 134 22.97 2.26 -48.97
C ALA A 134 23.87 1.15 -49.52
N GLY A 135 24.14 0.13 -48.69
CA GLY A 135 24.79 -1.12 -49.06
C GLY A 135 24.47 -2.21 -48.02
N PRO A 136 24.31 -3.47 -48.42
CA PRO A 136 23.41 -4.41 -47.78
C PRO A 136 23.96 -5.07 -46.50
N THR A 137 22.99 -5.47 -45.67
CA THR A 137 23.01 -6.47 -44.59
C THR A 137 24.17 -7.48 -44.63
N PRO A 138 24.99 -7.56 -43.58
CA PRO A 138 25.62 -8.80 -43.18
C PRO A 138 24.64 -9.58 -42.28
N THR A 139 24.20 -10.73 -42.77
CA THR A 139 23.51 -11.76 -41.97
C THR A 139 24.46 -12.24 -40.89
N ARG A 140 24.47 -11.57 -39.73
CA ARG A 140 25.19 -12.06 -38.56
C ARG A 140 24.32 -13.12 -37.91
N THR A 141 24.64 -14.38 -38.20
CA THR A 141 24.30 -15.53 -37.35
C THR A 141 24.93 -15.28 -35.96
N GLY A 142 24.24 -14.48 -35.16
CA GLY A 142 24.58 -14.22 -33.78
C GLY A 142 23.99 -15.35 -32.95
N ALA A 143 24.83 -16.34 -32.65
CA ALA A 143 24.59 -17.28 -31.59
C ALA A 143 23.96 -16.56 -30.39
N SER A 144 22.85 -17.10 -29.90
CA SER A 144 22.24 -16.67 -28.64
C SER A 144 23.28 -16.88 -27.54
N ALA A 145 24.05 -15.83 -27.27
CA ALA A 145 24.95 -15.78 -26.13
C ALA A 145 24.05 -15.76 -24.90
N THR A 146 23.72 -16.94 -24.41
CA THR A 146 23.32 -17.11 -23.02
C THR A 146 24.57 -16.78 -22.21
N SER A 147 24.79 -15.48 -21.98
CA SER A 147 25.69 -15.02 -20.95
C SER A 147 25.06 -15.40 -19.62
N GLY A 148 25.26 -16.67 -19.24
CA GLY A 148 25.16 -17.12 -17.88
C GLY A 148 26.29 -16.48 -17.09
N THR A 149 26.18 -15.18 -16.85
CA THR A 149 26.81 -14.60 -15.68
C THR A 149 26.13 -15.31 -14.51
N SER A 150 26.89 -15.99 -13.67
CA SER A 150 26.47 -16.34 -12.31
C SER A 150 26.16 -15.01 -11.60
N GLY A 151 24.98 -14.48 -11.87
CA GLY A 151 24.63 -13.09 -11.66
C GLY A 151 23.80 -12.98 -10.41
N THR A 152 24.24 -12.11 -9.50
CA THR A 152 23.42 -11.62 -8.40
C THR A 152 22.06 -11.21 -8.93
N THR A 153 20.98 -11.63 -8.27
CA THR A 153 19.60 -11.28 -8.65
C THR A 153 19.51 -9.76 -8.89
N PRO A 154 19.05 -9.28 -10.06
CA PRO A 154 18.98 -7.84 -10.34
C PRO A 154 17.95 -7.14 -9.43
N MET A 155 18.08 -5.83 -9.24
CA MET A 155 17.07 -5.04 -8.53
C MET A 155 15.80 -4.93 -9.39
N CYS A 156 14.62 -4.97 -8.77
CA CYS A 156 13.37 -4.82 -9.50
C CYS A 156 13.25 -3.40 -10.09
N THR A 157 12.86 -3.31 -11.36
CA THR A 157 12.44 -2.04 -11.95
C THR A 157 10.98 -1.77 -11.61
N THR A 158 10.59 -0.49 -11.55
CA THR A 158 9.19 -0.10 -11.31
C THR A 158 8.23 -0.72 -12.36
N SER A 159 8.68 -0.86 -13.61
CA SER A 159 7.91 -1.49 -14.69
C SER A 159 7.70 -3.00 -14.54
N GLN A 160 8.42 -3.68 -13.63
CA GLN A 160 8.20 -5.10 -13.32
C GLN A 160 7.20 -5.29 -12.18
N LEU A 161 6.77 -4.20 -11.53
CA LEU A 161 5.99 -4.25 -10.30
C LEU A 161 4.57 -3.75 -10.53
N THR A 162 3.64 -4.33 -9.78
CA THR A 162 2.30 -3.79 -9.55
C THR A 162 2.17 -3.51 -8.07
N ALA A 163 1.35 -2.51 -7.69
CA ALA A 163 1.07 -2.21 -6.30
C ALA A 163 -0.43 -2.28 -6.01
N ALA A 164 -0.77 -2.69 -4.80
CA ALA A 164 -2.13 -2.67 -4.28
C ALA A 164 -2.10 -2.47 -2.76
N LEU A 165 -3.21 -1.96 -2.21
CA LEU A 165 -3.47 -2.09 -0.78
C LEU A 165 -4.00 -3.50 -0.50
N GLY A 166 -3.41 -4.17 0.48
CA GLY A 166 -3.84 -5.45 1.02
C GLY A 166 -4.78 -5.32 2.20
N GLY A 167 -4.69 -6.29 3.10
CA GLY A 167 -5.38 -6.26 4.39
C GLY A 167 -4.88 -5.13 5.30
N GLY A 168 -5.28 -5.19 6.55
CA GLY A 168 -4.89 -4.22 7.55
C GLY A 168 -5.62 -4.44 8.85
N ASP A 169 -5.09 -3.81 9.90
CA ASP A 169 -5.59 -3.89 11.26
C ASP A 169 -5.93 -2.51 11.79
N ALA A 170 -6.69 -2.47 12.88
CA ALA A 170 -7.03 -1.24 13.57
C ALA A 170 -7.11 -1.50 15.07
N GLY A 171 -6.62 -0.56 15.88
CA GLY A 171 -6.68 -0.68 17.34
C GLY A 171 -5.99 0.48 18.04
N ALA A 172 -6.47 0.83 19.24
CA ALA A 172 -5.89 1.89 20.08
C ALA A 172 -5.66 3.24 19.37
N GLY A 173 -6.53 3.61 18.42
CA GLY A 173 -6.39 4.84 17.63
C GLY A 173 -5.51 4.71 16.39
N SER A 174 -4.81 3.58 16.20
CA SER A 174 -4.01 3.29 15.01
C SER A 174 -4.82 2.59 13.92
N LEU A 175 -4.49 2.91 12.68
CA LEU A 175 -4.93 2.22 11.47
C LEU A 175 -3.69 1.74 10.70
N PHE A 176 -3.70 0.46 10.36
CA PHE A 176 -2.65 -0.19 9.59
C PHE A 176 -3.22 -0.72 8.27
N ARG A 177 -2.48 -0.54 7.17
CA ARG A 177 -2.82 -1.11 5.85
C ARG A 177 -1.56 -1.66 5.21
N TYR A 178 -1.63 -2.79 4.53
CA TYR A 178 -0.44 -3.34 3.89
C TYR A 178 -0.31 -2.81 2.47
N LEU A 179 0.86 -2.29 2.12
CA LEU A 179 1.21 -1.99 0.75
C LEU A 179 1.86 -3.22 0.14
N VAL A 180 1.29 -3.77 -0.92
CA VAL A 180 1.80 -5.00 -1.54
C VAL A 180 2.37 -4.69 -2.92
N LEU A 181 3.64 -4.99 -3.11
CA LEU A 181 4.31 -4.98 -4.42
C LEU A 181 4.40 -6.41 -4.96
N THR A 182 3.96 -6.62 -6.19
CA THR A 182 4.03 -7.94 -6.85
C THR A 182 4.81 -7.85 -8.15
N ASN A 183 5.78 -8.75 -8.31
CA ASN A 183 6.53 -8.90 -9.55
C ASN A 183 5.66 -9.59 -10.61
N HIS A 184 5.23 -8.84 -11.61
CA HIS A 184 4.40 -9.38 -12.70
C HIS A 184 5.22 -9.78 -13.94
N SER A 185 6.55 -9.58 -13.89
CA SER A 185 7.45 -9.92 -15.00
C SER A 185 7.83 -11.40 -14.98
N GLY A 186 8.44 -11.86 -16.09
CA GLY A 186 8.95 -13.23 -16.22
C GLY A 186 10.33 -13.47 -15.58
N THR A 187 10.94 -12.46 -14.96
CA THR A 187 12.29 -12.56 -14.39
C THR A 187 12.28 -12.32 -12.89
N ALA A 188 13.12 -13.04 -12.15
CA ALA A 188 13.32 -12.80 -10.73
C ALA A 188 14.12 -11.51 -10.51
N CYS A 189 13.75 -10.74 -9.49
CA CYS A 189 14.43 -9.51 -9.10
C CYS A 189 14.40 -9.36 -7.57
N HIS A 190 15.05 -8.34 -7.01
CA HIS A 190 15.02 -8.07 -5.57
C HIS A 190 14.67 -6.62 -5.23
N LEU A 191 14.14 -6.43 -4.01
CA LEU A 191 13.86 -5.13 -3.39
C LEU A 191 14.53 -5.07 -2.02
N THR A 192 15.07 -3.91 -1.64
CA THR A 192 15.77 -3.74 -0.36
C THR A 192 15.43 -2.40 0.28
N GLY A 193 14.80 -2.41 1.45
CA GLY A 193 14.51 -1.21 2.24
C GLY A 193 13.08 -0.70 2.12
N TYR A 194 12.92 0.63 2.16
CA TYR A 194 11.63 1.32 2.23
C TYR A 194 11.18 1.81 0.86
N PRO A 195 9.89 1.72 0.54
CA PRO A 195 9.35 2.51 -0.55
C PRO A 195 9.24 3.99 -0.16
N GLY A 196 9.16 4.85 -1.15
CA GLY A 196 8.54 6.17 -1.00
C GLY A 196 7.05 6.05 -1.26
N LEU A 197 6.21 6.71 -0.47
CA LEU A 197 4.76 6.66 -0.64
C LEU A 197 4.15 8.05 -0.47
N SER A 198 3.30 8.47 -1.40
CA SER A 198 2.54 9.73 -1.32
C SER A 198 1.06 9.50 -1.57
N MET A 199 0.23 10.28 -0.89
CA MET A 199 -1.21 10.36 -1.15
C MET A 199 -1.50 11.29 -2.31
N LEU A 200 -2.41 10.91 -3.21
CA LEU A 200 -2.85 11.73 -4.33
C LEU A 200 -4.37 11.89 -4.36
N ASP A 201 -4.82 13.03 -4.85
CA ASP A 201 -6.22 13.26 -5.20
C ASP A 201 -6.60 12.59 -6.55
N ALA A 202 -7.85 12.76 -6.98
CA ALA A 202 -8.33 12.20 -8.24
C ALA A 202 -7.59 12.74 -9.47
N ALA A 203 -7.12 13.99 -9.42
CA ALA A 203 -6.35 14.65 -10.48
C ALA A 203 -4.86 14.24 -10.48
N GLY A 204 -4.41 13.47 -9.49
CA GLY A 204 -3.02 13.04 -9.36
C GLY A 204 -2.12 14.08 -8.68
N LYS A 205 -2.70 15.11 -8.06
CA LYS A 205 -1.96 16.06 -7.23
C LYS A 205 -1.72 15.47 -5.86
N GLN A 206 -0.52 15.67 -5.34
CA GLN A 206 -0.15 15.18 -4.01
C GLN A 206 -0.94 15.90 -2.91
N ILE A 207 -1.39 15.10 -1.94
CA ILE A 207 -2.01 15.52 -0.69
C ILE A 207 -0.97 15.35 0.42
N GLY A 208 -0.66 16.43 1.12
CA GLY A 208 0.25 16.39 2.27
C GLY A 208 1.70 16.03 1.93
N ALA A 209 2.44 15.69 2.98
CA ALA A 209 3.81 15.19 2.88
C ALA A 209 3.82 13.70 2.46
N PRO A 210 4.91 13.19 1.86
CA PRO A 210 5.11 11.75 1.70
C PRO A 210 5.24 11.06 3.06
N ALA A 211 5.02 9.74 3.08
CA ALA A 211 5.15 8.95 4.29
C ALA A 211 6.58 8.97 4.85
N ASP A 212 6.69 9.11 6.16
CA ASP A 212 7.94 8.95 6.89
C ASP A 212 8.31 7.47 7.05
N ARG A 213 9.59 7.20 7.26
CA ARG A 213 10.10 5.84 7.45
C ARG A 213 10.16 5.50 8.93
N GLN A 214 9.50 4.43 9.34
CA GLN A 214 9.68 3.89 10.68
C GLN A 214 11.09 3.29 10.80
N PRO A 215 11.85 3.58 11.87
CA PRO A 215 13.22 3.10 12.00
C PRO A 215 13.26 1.60 12.32
N MET A 216 13.44 0.77 11.29
CA MET A 216 13.60 -0.68 11.39
C MET A 216 14.74 -1.21 10.54
N SER A 217 15.32 -2.35 10.97
CA SER A 217 16.26 -3.12 10.15
C SER A 217 15.53 -3.84 9.01
N TYR A 218 16.25 -4.14 7.94
CA TYR A 218 15.69 -4.82 6.76
C TYR A 218 16.76 -5.63 6.03
N ALA A 219 16.30 -6.59 5.25
CA ALA A 219 17.12 -7.43 4.38
C ALA A 219 16.56 -7.42 2.95
N PRO A 220 17.37 -7.76 1.93
CA PRO A 220 16.87 -7.90 0.56
C PRO A 220 15.77 -8.97 0.45
N VAL A 221 14.71 -8.66 -0.27
CA VAL A 221 13.60 -9.57 -0.60
C VAL A 221 13.67 -9.92 -2.08
N VAL A 222 13.83 -11.20 -2.39
CA VAL A 222 13.82 -11.69 -3.78
C VAL A 222 12.40 -12.02 -4.21
N LEU A 223 11.93 -11.38 -5.28
CA LEU A 223 10.65 -11.61 -5.92
C LEU A 223 10.84 -12.46 -7.18
N ARG A 224 10.42 -13.72 -7.10
CA ARG A 224 10.20 -14.55 -8.30
C ARG A 224 9.01 -14.00 -9.12
N PRO A 225 8.82 -14.41 -10.38
CA PRO A 225 7.58 -14.13 -11.10
C PRO A 225 6.35 -14.49 -10.25
N GLY A 226 5.43 -13.53 -10.10
CA GLY A 226 4.24 -13.63 -9.24
C GLY A 226 4.49 -13.51 -7.73
N GLY A 227 5.75 -13.35 -7.30
CA GLY A 227 6.11 -13.16 -5.89
C GLY A 227 5.81 -11.75 -5.41
N SER A 228 5.51 -11.61 -4.11
CA SER A 228 5.16 -10.34 -3.47
C SER A 228 6.07 -9.99 -2.30
N ALA A 229 6.23 -8.69 -2.09
CA ALA A 229 6.73 -8.10 -0.87
C ALA A 229 5.71 -7.08 -0.36
N SER A 230 5.63 -6.91 0.96
CA SER A 230 4.75 -5.92 1.56
C SER A 230 5.40 -5.13 2.68
N ASP A 231 4.95 -3.90 2.83
CA ASP A 231 5.16 -3.08 4.03
C ASP A 231 3.84 -2.85 4.75
N THR A 232 3.92 -2.20 5.91
CA THR A 232 2.79 -1.68 6.65
C THR A 232 2.80 -0.15 6.58
N ILE A 233 1.71 0.41 6.09
CA ILE A 233 1.34 1.82 6.24
C ILE A 233 0.70 1.97 7.62
N HIS A 234 1.15 2.97 8.39
CA HIS A 234 0.57 3.32 9.68
C HIS A 234 0.10 4.78 9.66
N THR A 235 -1.18 4.94 9.99
CA THR A 235 -1.89 6.21 10.19
C THR A 235 -2.67 6.16 11.50
N VAL A 236 -3.16 7.28 11.99
CA VAL A 236 -4.18 7.26 13.04
C VAL A 236 -5.58 7.13 12.42
N ASN A 237 -6.56 6.76 13.24
CA ASN A 237 -7.95 6.80 12.84
C ASN A 237 -8.41 8.25 12.56
N GLN A 238 -9.64 8.40 12.06
CA GLN A 238 -10.22 9.70 11.64
C GLN A 238 -10.54 10.64 12.82
N GLN A 239 -9.61 10.76 13.76
CA GLN A 239 -9.63 11.65 14.91
C GLN A 239 -8.61 12.76 14.68
N GLY A 240 -8.85 13.92 15.30
CA GLY A 240 -7.97 15.08 15.13
C GLY A 240 -8.14 15.78 13.79
N SER A 241 -7.06 16.41 13.31
CA SER A 241 -7.06 17.16 12.05
C SER A 241 -6.62 16.28 10.90
N CYS A 242 -7.57 15.97 10.00
CA CYS A 242 -7.33 15.09 8.85
C CYS A 242 -7.13 15.87 7.55
N LEU A 243 -6.20 15.40 6.73
CA LEU A 243 -6.12 15.76 5.32
C LEU A 243 -7.27 15.08 4.54
N PRO A 244 -7.61 15.56 3.33
CA PRO A 244 -8.54 14.84 2.47
C PRO A 244 -8.09 13.42 2.19
N ALA A 245 -9.02 12.46 2.16
CA ALA A 245 -8.71 11.09 1.82
C ALA A 245 -8.15 10.98 0.38
N SER A 246 -7.13 10.14 0.21
CA SER A 246 -6.57 9.88 -1.10
C SER A 246 -7.51 9.04 -1.98
N VAL A 247 -7.38 9.23 -3.29
CA VAL A 247 -8.03 8.40 -4.32
C VAL A 247 -7.00 7.50 -5.00
N LYS A 248 -5.76 7.97 -5.08
CA LYS A 248 -4.61 7.21 -5.58
C LYS A 248 -3.45 7.33 -4.60
N LEU A 249 -2.55 6.37 -4.68
CA LEU A 249 -1.27 6.39 -4.01
C LEU A 249 -0.17 6.36 -5.07
N ARG A 250 0.88 7.15 -4.86
CA ARG A 250 2.12 7.09 -5.65
C ARG A 250 3.18 6.36 -4.86
N ILE A 251 3.72 5.29 -5.42
CA ILE A 251 4.81 4.53 -4.80
C ILE A 251 6.09 4.63 -5.63
N TYR A 252 7.21 4.83 -4.95
CA TYR A 252 8.56 4.67 -5.46
C TYR A 252 9.16 3.40 -4.85
N PRO A 253 9.35 2.31 -5.62
CA PRO A 253 10.00 1.10 -5.11
C PRO A 253 11.41 1.40 -4.56
N PRO A 254 11.89 0.65 -3.55
CA PRO A 254 13.22 0.89 -3.00
C PRO A 254 14.32 0.86 -4.07
N GLY A 255 15.21 1.85 -4.01
CA GLY A 255 16.31 1.99 -4.97
C GLY A 255 15.91 2.53 -6.36
N ASN A 256 14.63 2.86 -6.59
CA ASN A 256 14.15 3.37 -7.87
C ASN A 256 13.68 4.84 -7.78
N THR A 257 13.89 5.59 -8.85
CA THR A 257 13.38 6.97 -9.03
C THR A 257 12.12 7.02 -9.88
N ALA A 258 11.78 5.96 -10.62
CA ALA A 258 10.50 5.83 -11.30
C ALA A 258 9.42 5.41 -10.29
N SER A 259 8.26 6.06 -10.37
CA SER A 259 7.09 5.72 -9.56
C SER A 259 6.02 5.01 -10.38
N LEU A 260 5.08 4.39 -9.68
CA LEU A 260 3.82 3.94 -10.24
C LEU A 260 2.68 4.41 -9.34
N ASP A 261 1.54 4.73 -9.94
CA ASP A 261 0.34 5.14 -9.23
C ASP A 261 -0.67 4.00 -9.25
N PHE A 262 -1.37 3.79 -8.14
CA PHE A 262 -2.43 2.80 -8.04
C PHE A 262 -3.59 3.33 -7.20
N VAL A 263 -4.79 2.77 -7.42
CA VAL A 263 -5.98 3.18 -6.67
C VAL A 263 -5.86 2.68 -5.23
N GLY A 264 -6.08 3.58 -4.29
CA GLY A 264 -5.98 3.30 -2.87
C GLY A 264 -6.43 4.51 -2.07
N SER A 265 -7.09 4.26 -0.95
CA SER A 265 -7.56 5.31 -0.05
C SER A 265 -6.87 5.16 1.30
N VAL A 266 -6.16 6.22 1.67
CA VAL A 266 -5.49 6.43 2.95
C VAL A 266 -5.84 7.84 3.39
N THR A 267 -5.88 8.07 4.70
CA THR A 267 -6.06 9.42 5.26
C THR A 267 -4.98 9.64 6.30
N ASP A 268 -4.28 10.75 6.18
CA ASP A 268 -3.33 11.23 7.18
C ASP A 268 -4.09 12.19 8.10
N CYS A 269 -4.14 11.84 9.38
CA CYS A 269 -4.62 12.70 10.45
C CYS A 269 -3.50 12.90 11.46
N ASP A 270 -3.46 14.10 12.06
CA ASP A 270 -2.45 14.50 13.03
C ASP A 270 -0.99 14.34 12.54
N HIS A 271 -0.79 14.38 11.22
CA HIS A 271 0.51 14.23 10.55
C HIS A 271 1.17 12.87 10.80
N LEU A 272 0.40 11.83 11.13
CA LEU A 272 0.91 10.47 11.21
C LEU A 272 0.65 9.74 9.90
N PHE A 273 1.68 9.68 9.07
CA PHE A 273 1.72 8.84 7.89
C PHE A 273 3.10 8.23 7.74
N THR A 274 3.21 6.93 8.07
CA THR A 274 4.51 6.24 8.09
C THR A 274 4.45 4.90 7.37
N VAL A 275 5.60 4.44 6.88
CA VAL A 275 5.79 3.12 6.25
C VAL A 275 6.94 2.35 6.89
N THR A 276 6.82 1.02 6.86
CA THR A 276 7.87 0.09 7.27
C THR A 276 8.74 -0.31 6.07
N PRO A 277 9.88 -1.02 6.25
CA PRO A 277 10.57 -1.57 5.10
C PRO A 277 9.78 -2.75 4.54
N LEU A 278 10.01 -3.07 3.27
CA LEU A 278 9.40 -4.23 2.63
C LEU A 278 9.94 -5.54 3.23
N ALA A 279 9.03 -6.47 3.50
CA ALA A 279 9.32 -7.86 3.82
C ALA A 279 8.66 -8.80 2.80
N ALA A 280 9.11 -10.05 2.72
CA ALA A 280 8.49 -11.04 1.85
C ALA A 280 7.04 -11.32 2.26
N GLY A 281 6.14 -11.46 1.29
CA GLY A 281 4.73 -11.78 1.53
C GLY A 281 3.77 -10.63 1.20
N SER A 282 2.58 -10.68 1.80
CA SER A 282 1.47 -9.74 1.53
C SER A 282 0.69 -9.30 2.77
N THR A 283 1.19 -9.64 3.97
CA THR A 283 0.51 -9.39 5.26
C THR A 283 1.20 -8.29 6.09
N GLY A 284 1.94 -7.42 5.41
CA GLY A 284 2.65 -6.31 6.03
C GLY A 284 4.00 -6.68 6.61
N ASN A 285 4.61 -5.72 7.30
CA ASN A 285 5.83 -5.91 8.08
C ASN A 285 5.71 -5.14 9.42
N PRO A 286 5.67 -5.79 10.58
CA PRO A 286 5.69 -7.25 10.75
C PRO A 286 4.45 -7.91 10.13
N ALA A 287 4.59 -9.19 9.78
CA ALA A 287 3.47 -9.98 9.28
C ALA A 287 2.41 -10.15 10.38
N SER A 288 1.15 -9.99 9.99
CA SER A 288 -0.06 -10.21 10.78
C SER A 288 -0.67 -11.60 10.56
#